data_AF-A0A2E9RUN1-F1
#
_entry.id   AF-A0A2E9RUN1-F1
#
_cell.length_a   1.000
_cell.length_b   1.000
_cell.length_c   1.000
_cell.angle_alpha   90.00
_cell.angle_beta   90.00
_cell.angle_gamma   90.00
#
_symmetry.space_group_name_H-M   'P 1'
#
loop_
_entity.id
_entity.type
_entity.pdbx_description
1 polymer ?
#
loop_
_entity_poly.entity_id
_entity_poly.type
_entity_poly.pdbx_seq_one_letter_code
_entity_poly.pdbx_strand_id
1 'polypeptide(L)'
;MNSPWLSETSSTGTVSAIILGPIEKSLLSSEAEIYSKGVLWIAPPKERLSSSDPKNIQYLDRNSESTKISETIDEFIRLQYDKPPAVKVSPHISEDDENAYTSILELVISSIDSTLRARRTRSDTGVLRQEQVFRNLAGYLRSRIPEKWRDTALGNLAVIVGAGPSLDVTLPLIKKGFPKPLVVAADSALRALKDAGVNPDFVVSIDPEKSHDSCTTIDHRPGIAILSTQSHSSWSQRWGDKVRYLSGRVMTEDWLSAKGIPKTSLLAVNNAGLAAMLVAEFLNPTAIMLVGMDLAGGGDGTDRYAENTGRSHMQILTKTSHNVPGNHAETVSTPFLSDWSETSETCARISRGRNVINLNDRGALLEGSIVIHPKQIDELKEALSETLTPYESDTAVFSERRGISGQGLDQVLTIMATRCDEAWKNLRPLFAKRKVTTQEKLSYLQELLGNQDIATLIGDYSFAVMPEIGPGKKPSSKELEIRIKELRRILWLLEDAMVDAKPSNEFLTRLFTETFA
;
A
#
# COMPACT_ATOMS: atom_id res chain seq x y z
N MET A 1 -0.08 22.04 -37.23
CA MET A 1 1.02 21.11 -37.51
C MET A 1 0.54 19.75 -37.08
N ASN A 2 0.55 18.76 -37.97
CA ASN A 2 0.21 17.39 -37.59
C ASN A 2 1.31 16.88 -36.65
N SER A 3 0.93 16.38 -35.48
CA SER A 3 1.88 15.74 -34.57
C SER A 3 2.50 14.53 -35.30
N PRO A 4 3.82 14.29 -35.19
CA PRO A 4 4.45 13.09 -35.73
C PRO A 4 4.06 11.83 -34.94
N TRP A 5 3.26 11.97 -33.88
CA TRP A 5 2.84 10.91 -32.97
C TRP A 5 1.39 10.50 -33.22
N LEU A 6 1.11 9.21 -33.12
CA LEU A 6 -0.25 8.68 -33.06
C LEU A 6 -0.97 9.11 -31.77
N SER A 7 -0.22 9.12 -30.67
CA SER A 7 -0.66 9.61 -29.37
C SER A 7 0.54 10.14 -28.60
N GLU A 8 0.35 11.25 -27.88
CA GLU A 8 1.38 11.79 -27.00
C GLU A 8 0.81 12.43 -25.75
N THR A 9 1.51 12.31 -24.63
CA THR A 9 1.27 13.11 -23.44
C THR A 9 2.19 14.33 -23.43
N SER A 10 1.64 15.50 -23.08
CA SER A 10 2.42 16.72 -22.92
C SER A 10 2.31 17.26 -21.50
N SER A 11 3.46 17.59 -20.91
CA SER A 11 3.55 18.23 -19.60
C SER A 11 4.72 19.20 -19.59
N THR A 12 4.48 20.42 -19.11
CA THR A 12 5.44 21.51 -19.17
C THR A 12 6.68 21.17 -18.33
N GLY A 13 7.84 21.12 -18.96
CA GLY A 13 9.14 20.88 -18.31
C GLY A 13 9.39 19.43 -17.89
N THR A 14 8.72 18.46 -18.50
CA THR A 14 9.16 17.06 -18.55
C THR A 14 10.48 16.97 -19.32
N VAL A 15 11.44 16.18 -18.83
CA VAL A 15 12.79 16.06 -19.42
C VAL A 15 13.19 14.62 -19.74
N SER A 16 12.26 13.67 -19.64
CA SER A 16 12.40 12.28 -20.08
C SER A 16 11.20 11.82 -20.90
N ALA A 17 11.36 10.80 -21.75
CA ALA A 17 10.26 10.23 -22.53
C ALA A 17 10.34 8.72 -22.73
N ILE A 18 9.18 8.07 -22.80
CA ILE A 18 8.99 6.68 -23.22
C ILE A 18 8.34 6.71 -24.60
N ILE A 19 8.99 6.10 -25.58
CA ILE A 19 8.54 6.03 -26.97
C ILE A 19 8.20 4.58 -27.30
N LEU A 20 6.99 4.35 -27.80
CA LEU A 20 6.49 3.04 -28.21
C LEU A 20 6.41 2.94 -29.73
N GLY A 21 7.09 1.95 -30.30
CA GLY A 21 7.01 1.60 -31.71
C GLY A 21 8.18 2.05 -32.58
N PRO A 22 8.22 1.59 -33.85
CA PRO A 22 9.26 1.98 -34.81
C PRO A 22 9.21 3.47 -35.12
N ILE A 23 10.34 4.17 -35.14
CA ILE A 23 10.43 5.59 -35.54
C ILE A 23 11.72 5.85 -36.32
N GLU A 24 11.75 6.92 -37.12
CA GLU A 24 12.97 7.34 -37.80
C GLU A 24 14.08 7.74 -36.81
N LYS A 25 15.33 7.37 -37.11
CA LYS A 25 16.48 7.71 -36.26
C LYS A 25 16.70 9.22 -36.09
N SER A 26 16.35 10.01 -37.10
CA SER A 26 16.37 11.47 -37.06
C SER A 26 15.42 12.01 -35.97
N LEU A 27 14.19 11.51 -35.95
CA LEU A 27 13.19 11.85 -34.95
C LEU A 27 13.63 11.38 -33.55
N LEU A 28 14.10 10.14 -33.42
CA LEU A 28 14.61 9.61 -32.14
C LEU A 28 15.75 10.48 -31.58
N SER A 29 16.67 10.92 -32.44
CA SER A 29 17.77 11.81 -32.04
C SER A 29 17.27 13.17 -31.59
N SER A 30 16.29 13.75 -32.29
CA SER A 30 15.68 15.03 -31.90
C SER A 30 14.96 14.95 -30.55
N GLU A 31 14.27 13.82 -30.27
CA GLU A 31 13.62 13.59 -28.99
C GLU A 31 14.65 13.44 -27.86
N ALA A 32 15.79 12.83 -28.13
CA ALA A 32 16.88 12.72 -27.16
C ALA A 32 17.53 14.08 -26.82
N GLU A 33 17.52 15.05 -27.74
CA GLU A 33 17.95 16.43 -27.47
C GLU A 33 16.94 17.17 -26.58
N ILE A 34 15.64 16.99 -26.82
CA ILE A 34 14.55 17.57 -26.02
C ILE A 34 14.56 16.97 -24.61
N TYR A 35 14.66 15.64 -24.51
CA TYR A 35 14.56 14.89 -23.26
C TYR A 35 15.94 14.54 -22.70
N SER A 36 16.65 15.57 -22.26
CA SER A 36 18.01 15.49 -21.73
C SER A 36 18.25 14.48 -20.59
N LYS A 37 17.23 14.07 -19.83
CA LYS A 37 17.38 13.06 -18.76
C LYS A 37 17.31 11.62 -19.28
N GLY A 38 16.69 11.39 -20.43
CA GLY A 38 16.66 10.07 -21.05
C GLY A 38 15.46 9.85 -21.95
N VAL A 39 15.63 8.93 -22.91
CA VAL A 39 14.56 8.40 -23.77
C VAL A 39 14.58 6.88 -23.67
N LEU A 40 13.49 6.26 -23.23
CA LEU A 40 13.29 4.82 -23.29
C LEU A 40 12.52 4.51 -24.57
N TRP A 41 13.16 3.83 -25.50
CA TRP A 41 12.59 3.42 -26.77
C TRP A 41 12.25 1.94 -26.75
N ILE A 42 10.96 1.62 -26.74
CA ILE A 42 10.44 0.25 -26.78
C ILE A 42 10.03 -0.06 -28.20
N ALA A 43 10.76 -0.95 -28.86
CA ALA A 43 10.71 -1.14 -30.30
C ALA A 43 11.01 -2.59 -30.70
N PRO A 44 10.80 -2.99 -31.98
CA PRO A 44 11.02 -4.37 -32.41
C PRO A 44 12.49 -4.76 -32.39
N PRO A 45 12.81 -6.06 -32.22
CA PRO A 45 14.19 -6.59 -32.07
C PRO A 45 15.14 -6.27 -33.23
N LYS A 46 14.58 -5.89 -34.39
CA LYS A 46 15.34 -5.50 -35.58
C LYS A 46 16.00 -4.13 -35.43
N GLU A 47 15.47 -3.28 -34.55
CA GLU A 47 16.04 -1.97 -34.25
C GLU A 47 17.24 -2.11 -33.31
N ARG A 48 18.33 -1.41 -33.64
CA ARG A 48 19.52 -1.37 -32.79
C ARG A 48 20.11 0.03 -32.73
N LEU A 49 20.49 0.41 -31.50
CA LEU A 49 21.33 1.56 -31.27
C LEU A 49 22.73 1.28 -31.82
N SER A 50 23.28 2.30 -32.47
CA SER A 50 24.63 2.37 -33.01
C SER A 50 25.47 3.30 -32.14
N SER A 51 26.79 3.28 -32.32
CA SER A 51 27.69 4.16 -31.55
C SER A 51 27.49 5.65 -31.84
N SER A 52 26.81 6.00 -32.94
CA SER A 52 26.45 7.38 -33.30
C SER A 52 25.15 7.87 -32.66
N ASP A 53 24.34 6.98 -32.09
CA ASP A 53 23.07 7.37 -31.46
C ASP A 53 23.32 8.04 -30.08
N PRO A 54 22.48 9.01 -29.67
CA PRO A 54 22.61 9.67 -28.37
C PRO A 54 22.68 8.70 -27.18
N LYS A 55 23.64 8.94 -26.27
CA LYS A 55 23.91 8.06 -25.11
C LYS A 55 22.78 8.02 -24.07
N ASN A 56 21.88 9.00 -24.09
CA ASN A 56 20.72 9.07 -23.21
C ASN A 56 19.52 8.28 -23.76
N ILE A 57 19.66 7.56 -24.87
CA ILE A 57 18.64 6.63 -25.37
C ILE A 57 18.89 5.24 -24.80
N GLN A 58 17.86 4.66 -24.17
CA GLN A 58 17.81 3.29 -23.73
C GLN A 58 16.86 2.52 -24.66
N TYR A 59 17.35 1.45 -25.28
CA TYR A 59 16.53 0.56 -26.11
C TYR A 59 16.01 -0.62 -25.29
N LEU A 60 14.74 -0.96 -25.47
CA LEU A 60 14.11 -2.15 -24.90
C LEU A 60 13.36 -2.91 -26.00
N ASP A 61 13.68 -4.19 -26.16
CA ASP A 61 12.97 -5.08 -27.07
C ASP A 61 11.54 -5.31 -26.57
N ARG A 62 10.55 -4.96 -27.39
CA ARG A 62 9.12 -5.17 -27.09
C ARG A 62 8.75 -6.62 -26.80
N ASN A 63 9.53 -7.59 -27.26
CA ASN A 63 9.32 -9.03 -27.02
C ASN A 63 10.03 -9.54 -25.76
N SER A 64 10.62 -8.64 -24.97
CA SER A 64 11.16 -9.00 -23.65
C SER A 64 10.06 -9.57 -22.74
N GLU A 65 10.46 -10.40 -21.77
CA GLU A 65 9.53 -10.85 -20.74
C GLU A 65 8.85 -9.67 -20.05
N SER A 66 7.54 -9.82 -19.75
CA SER A 66 6.75 -8.75 -19.14
C SER A 66 7.35 -8.20 -17.85
N THR A 67 8.01 -9.05 -17.06
CA THR A 67 8.75 -8.67 -15.84
C THR A 67 9.89 -7.71 -16.15
N LYS A 68 10.74 -8.04 -17.13
CA LYS A 68 11.84 -7.19 -17.58
C LYS A 68 11.34 -5.86 -18.15
N ILE A 69 10.23 -5.86 -18.89
CA ILE A 69 9.62 -4.63 -19.39
C ILE A 69 9.19 -3.74 -18.23
N SER A 70 8.45 -4.31 -17.27
CA SER A 70 8.00 -3.59 -16.07
C SER A 70 9.16 -3.03 -15.25
N GLU A 71 10.19 -3.83 -14.98
CA GLU A 71 11.39 -3.41 -14.24
C GLU A 71 12.11 -2.25 -14.94
N THR A 72 12.26 -2.33 -16.27
CA THR A 72 12.90 -1.27 -17.07
C THR A 72 12.09 0.03 -17.05
N ILE A 73 10.76 -0.06 -17.17
CA ILE A 73 9.86 1.10 -17.08
C ILE A 73 9.99 1.74 -15.69
N ASP A 74 9.94 0.94 -14.62
CA ASP A 74 10.02 1.44 -13.24
C ASP A 74 11.37 2.10 -12.95
N GLU A 75 12.47 1.54 -13.47
CA GLU A 75 13.80 2.17 -13.41
C GLU A 75 13.86 3.49 -14.16
N PHE A 76 13.27 3.54 -15.35
CA PHE A 76 13.26 4.74 -16.16
C PHE A 76 12.44 5.88 -15.53
N ILE A 77 11.28 5.58 -14.94
CA ILE A 77 10.46 6.57 -14.22
C ILE A 77 11.21 7.14 -13.00
N ARG A 78 12.18 6.42 -12.43
CA ARG A 78 13.01 6.92 -11.32
C ARG A 78 14.03 7.99 -11.72
N LEU A 79 14.34 8.16 -13.02
CA LEU A 79 15.26 9.20 -13.50
C LEU A 79 14.82 10.63 -13.14
N GLN A 80 13.51 10.84 -12.99
CA GLN A 80 12.93 12.11 -12.59
C GLN A 80 11.84 11.91 -11.53
N TYR A 81 12.06 12.46 -10.34
CA TYR A 81 11.13 12.31 -9.21
C TYR A 81 9.88 13.18 -9.36
N ASP A 82 10.05 14.45 -9.75
CA ASP A 82 8.97 15.44 -9.66
C ASP A 82 7.97 15.38 -10.83
N LYS A 83 8.36 14.78 -11.96
CA LYS A 83 7.53 14.76 -13.18
C LYS A 83 7.61 13.41 -13.88
N PRO A 84 6.48 12.91 -14.43
CA PRO A 84 6.47 11.70 -15.22
C PRO A 84 7.16 11.91 -16.57
N PRO A 85 7.66 10.82 -17.19
CA PRO A 85 8.11 10.88 -18.58
C PRO A 85 6.93 11.20 -19.51
N ALA A 86 7.23 11.86 -20.64
CA ALA A 86 6.28 11.94 -21.74
C ALA A 86 6.10 10.54 -22.34
N VAL A 87 4.88 10.18 -22.70
CA VAL A 87 4.59 8.88 -23.34
C VAL A 87 4.17 9.19 -24.77
N LYS A 88 4.87 8.61 -25.73
CA LYS A 88 4.72 8.88 -27.16
C LYS A 88 4.55 7.57 -27.92
N VAL A 89 3.52 7.49 -28.77
CA VAL A 89 3.20 6.30 -29.55
C VAL A 89 3.41 6.61 -31.03
N SER A 90 4.23 5.80 -31.68
CA SER A 90 4.51 5.92 -33.11
C SER A 90 3.26 5.60 -33.96
N PRO A 91 3.05 6.28 -35.10
CA PRO A 91 2.04 5.87 -36.08
C PRO A 91 2.34 4.52 -36.75
N HIS A 92 3.59 4.03 -36.67
CA HIS A 92 4.01 2.78 -37.30
C HIS A 92 3.81 1.54 -36.42
N ILE A 93 3.11 1.64 -35.28
CA ILE A 93 2.83 0.46 -34.44
C ILE A 93 2.01 -0.61 -35.17
N SER A 94 1.11 -0.21 -36.06
CA SER A 94 0.28 -1.10 -36.88
C SER A 94 1.07 -1.86 -37.94
N GLU A 95 2.24 -1.35 -38.32
CA GLU A 95 3.15 -1.99 -39.27
C GLU A 95 4.01 -3.09 -38.62
N ASP A 96 4.03 -3.14 -37.29
CA ASP A 96 4.80 -4.10 -36.50
C ASP A 96 3.90 -5.05 -35.67
N ASP A 97 3.28 -4.56 -34.58
CA ASP A 97 2.45 -5.37 -33.67
C ASP A 97 1.61 -4.48 -32.73
N GLU A 98 0.47 -4.00 -33.21
CA GLU A 98 -0.40 -3.06 -32.49
C GLU A 98 -0.88 -3.61 -31.13
N ASN A 99 -1.19 -4.91 -31.06
CA ASN A 99 -1.66 -5.53 -29.83
C ASN A 99 -0.58 -5.56 -28.76
N ALA A 100 0.66 -5.93 -29.12
CA ALA A 100 1.78 -5.91 -28.18
C ALA A 100 2.06 -4.51 -27.64
N TYR A 101 2.06 -3.48 -28.49
CA TYR A 101 2.26 -2.10 -28.04
C TYR A 101 1.11 -1.58 -27.18
N THR A 102 -0.12 -2.02 -27.43
CA THR A 102 -1.28 -1.68 -26.59
C THR A 102 -1.10 -2.24 -25.18
N SER A 103 -0.75 -3.52 -25.04
CA SER A 103 -0.44 -4.12 -23.72
C SER A 103 0.72 -3.39 -23.02
N ILE A 104 1.78 -3.02 -23.75
CA ILE A 104 2.91 -2.29 -23.18
C ILE A 104 2.51 -0.87 -22.75
N LEU A 105 1.67 -0.19 -23.52
CA LEU A 105 1.16 1.14 -23.17
C LEU A 105 0.35 1.10 -21.87
N GLU A 106 -0.50 0.09 -21.69
CA GLU A 106 -1.24 -0.13 -20.44
C GLU A 106 -0.29 -0.33 -19.25
N LEU A 107 0.77 -1.13 -19.42
CA LEU A 107 1.82 -1.30 -18.41
C LEU A 107 2.53 0.02 -18.09
N VAL A 108 2.91 0.80 -19.11
CA VAL A 108 3.56 2.12 -18.93
C VAL A 108 2.66 3.08 -18.14
N ILE A 109 1.39 3.20 -18.53
CA ILE A 109 0.42 4.07 -17.84
C ILE A 109 0.24 3.60 -16.39
N SER A 110 0.06 2.30 -16.18
CA SER A 110 -0.09 1.71 -14.83
C SER A 110 1.13 1.99 -13.95
N SER A 111 2.35 1.79 -14.45
CA SER A 111 3.60 2.06 -13.72
C SER A 111 3.77 3.55 -13.39
N ILE A 112 3.48 4.44 -14.34
CA ILE A 112 3.54 5.90 -14.10
C ILE A 112 2.53 6.29 -13.02
N ASP A 113 1.28 5.88 -13.16
CA ASP A 113 0.22 6.24 -12.23
C ASP A 113 0.47 5.67 -10.83
N SER A 114 0.90 4.40 -10.74
CA SER A 114 1.28 3.76 -9.48
C SER A 114 2.43 4.50 -8.81
N THR A 115 3.47 4.86 -9.57
CA THR A 115 4.63 5.58 -9.03
C THR A 115 4.27 6.98 -8.57
N LEU A 116 3.52 7.75 -9.38
CA LEU A 116 3.11 9.11 -9.03
C LEU A 116 2.17 9.12 -7.82
N ARG A 117 1.22 8.17 -7.74
CA ARG A 117 0.39 7.98 -6.55
C ARG A 117 1.27 7.69 -5.34
N ALA A 118 2.18 6.72 -5.43
CA ALA A 118 3.08 6.40 -4.32
C ALA A 118 3.90 7.62 -3.86
N ARG A 119 4.43 8.42 -4.79
CA ARG A 119 5.17 9.67 -4.48
C ARG A 119 4.28 10.70 -3.80
N ARG A 120 3.08 10.94 -4.34
CA ARG A 120 2.11 11.88 -3.77
C ARG A 120 1.69 11.46 -2.36
N THR A 121 1.28 10.21 -2.18
CA THR A 121 0.85 9.72 -0.87
C THR A 121 2.00 9.78 0.14
N ARG A 122 3.25 9.58 -0.28
CA ARG A 122 4.44 9.77 0.59
C ARG A 122 4.64 11.24 0.96
N SER A 123 4.52 12.16 0.01
CA SER A 123 4.63 13.60 0.27
C SER A 123 3.52 14.10 1.20
N ASP A 124 2.28 13.65 0.96
CA ASP A 124 1.10 14.11 1.68
C ASP A 124 1.01 13.48 3.10
N THR A 125 1.36 12.20 3.25
CA THR A 125 1.09 11.43 4.50
C THR A 125 2.30 10.69 5.08
N GLY A 126 3.50 10.78 4.48
CA GLY A 126 4.67 10.00 4.92
C GLY A 126 5.09 10.28 6.37
N VAL A 127 5.04 11.54 6.79
CA VAL A 127 5.30 11.91 8.20
C VAL A 127 4.26 11.26 9.12
N LEU A 128 2.97 11.38 8.80
CA LEU A 128 1.89 10.76 9.58
C LEU A 128 2.04 9.24 9.66
N ARG A 129 2.37 8.58 8.54
CA ARG A 129 2.65 7.14 8.50
C ARG A 129 3.77 6.76 9.45
N GLN A 130 4.89 7.48 9.42
CA GLN A 130 6.00 7.20 10.33
C GLN A 130 5.60 7.40 11.79
N GLU A 131 4.77 8.41 12.09
CA GLU A 131 4.25 8.57 13.44
C GLU A 131 3.40 7.36 13.88
N GLN A 132 2.53 6.84 13.01
CA GLN A 132 1.75 5.64 13.32
C GLN A 132 2.65 4.40 13.48
N VAL A 133 3.67 4.25 12.63
CA VAL A 133 4.66 3.17 12.73
C VAL A 133 5.26 3.12 14.14
N PHE A 134 5.70 4.26 14.68
CA PHE A 134 6.26 4.28 16.03
C PHE A 134 5.20 4.16 17.13
N ARG A 135 4.01 4.73 16.99
CA ARG A 135 2.91 4.49 17.94
C ARG A 135 2.49 3.02 18.04
N ASN A 136 2.64 2.27 16.96
CA ASN A 136 2.32 0.84 16.92
C ASN A 136 3.54 -0.07 17.09
N LEU A 137 4.76 0.47 17.12
CA LEU A 137 6.00 -0.32 17.11
C LEU A 137 6.07 -1.29 18.30
N ALA A 138 5.75 -0.83 19.51
CA ALA A 138 5.72 -1.69 20.70
C ALA A 138 4.73 -2.86 20.55
N GLY A 139 3.56 -2.59 19.97
CA GLY A 139 2.56 -3.62 19.67
C GLY A 139 3.04 -4.58 18.60
N TYR A 140 3.65 -4.07 17.52
CA TYR A 140 4.26 -4.87 16.47
C TYR A 140 5.35 -5.77 17.04
N LEU A 141 6.28 -5.27 17.86
CA LEU A 141 7.35 -6.08 18.43
C LEU A 141 6.83 -7.24 19.29
N ARG A 142 5.69 -7.08 19.97
CA ARG A 142 5.14 -8.05 20.93
C ARG A 142 4.01 -8.92 20.38
N SER A 143 3.32 -8.53 19.31
CA SER A 143 2.02 -9.10 18.97
C SER A 143 1.77 -9.22 17.46
N ARG A 144 2.75 -9.71 16.69
CA ARG A 144 2.55 -10.12 15.30
C ARG A 144 1.69 -11.38 15.20
N ILE A 145 1.02 -11.57 14.06
CA ILE A 145 0.36 -12.84 13.73
C ILE A 145 1.40 -13.98 13.72
N PRO A 146 1.15 -15.10 14.43
CA PRO A 146 2.01 -16.28 14.41
C PRO A 146 1.62 -17.25 13.27
N GLU A 147 2.58 -18.06 12.82
CA GLU A 147 2.31 -19.14 11.84
C GLU A 147 1.27 -20.16 12.32
N LYS A 148 1.10 -20.33 13.63
CA LYS A 148 0.14 -21.28 14.19
C LYS A 148 -1.33 -20.98 13.89
N TRP A 149 -1.63 -19.76 13.43
CA TRP A 149 -2.97 -19.39 12.97
C TRP A 149 -3.28 -19.94 11.58
N ARG A 150 -2.27 -20.35 10.82
CA ARG A 150 -2.43 -20.91 9.49
C ARG A 150 -3.33 -22.15 9.55
N ASP A 151 -4.14 -22.32 8.52
CA ASP A 151 -5.01 -23.50 8.35
C ASP A 151 -6.12 -23.68 9.40
N THR A 152 -6.41 -22.65 10.21
CA THR A 152 -7.45 -22.71 11.26
C THR A 152 -8.89 -22.60 10.73
N ALA A 153 -9.09 -22.37 9.43
CA ALA A 153 -10.41 -22.28 8.80
C ALA A 153 -10.67 -23.38 7.75
N LEU A 154 -9.89 -24.47 7.76
CA LEU A 154 -10.09 -25.60 6.85
C LEU A 154 -11.52 -26.15 6.94
N GLY A 155 -12.16 -26.37 5.80
CA GLY A 155 -13.55 -26.86 5.72
C GLY A 155 -14.61 -25.76 5.82
N ASN A 156 -14.23 -24.50 6.08
CA ASN A 156 -15.16 -23.41 6.30
C ASN A 156 -15.29 -22.46 5.09
N LEU A 157 -16.36 -21.66 5.13
CA LEU A 157 -16.53 -20.46 4.31
C LEU A 157 -15.88 -19.26 5.01
N ALA A 158 -15.05 -18.50 4.30
CA ALA A 158 -14.67 -17.16 4.73
C ALA A 158 -15.42 -16.10 3.93
N VAL A 159 -15.96 -15.09 4.61
CA VAL A 159 -16.62 -13.93 4.00
C VAL A 159 -15.78 -12.69 4.25
N ILE A 160 -15.33 -12.06 3.17
CA ILE A 160 -14.54 -10.82 3.18
C ILE A 160 -15.48 -9.65 2.97
N VAL A 161 -15.54 -8.76 3.95
CA VAL A 161 -16.49 -7.65 3.96
C VAL A 161 -15.76 -6.34 3.69
N GLY A 162 -15.86 -5.87 2.46
CA GLY A 162 -15.48 -4.50 2.07
C GLY A 162 -16.59 -3.50 2.40
N ALA A 163 -16.36 -2.23 2.08
CA ALA A 163 -17.27 -1.12 2.42
C ALA A 163 -17.88 -0.44 1.19
N GLY A 164 -17.71 -1.01 0.00
CA GLY A 164 -18.22 -0.47 -1.24
C GLY A 164 -19.76 -0.47 -1.31
N PRO A 165 -20.35 0.34 -2.20
CA PRO A 165 -21.80 0.47 -2.38
C PRO A 165 -22.60 -0.85 -2.49
N SER A 166 -22.06 -1.92 -3.07
CA SER A 166 -22.77 -3.22 -3.15
C SER A 166 -23.03 -3.88 -1.79
N LEU A 167 -22.39 -3.40 -0.72
CA LEU A 167 -22.59 -3.92 0.63
C LEU A 167 -24.04 -3.76 1.10
N ASP A 168 -24.74 -2.70 0.68
CA ASP A 168 -26.15 -2.47 1.02
C ASP A 168 -27.04 -3.63 0.52
N VAL A 169 -26.69 -4.25 -0.60
CA VAL A 169 -27.40 -5.39 -1.20
C VAL A 169 -26.91 -6.72 -0.63
N THR A 170 -25.60 -6.87 -0.46
CA THR A 170 -24.98 -8.17 -0.17
C THR A 170 -24.96 -8.52 1.32
N LEU A 171 -24.84 -7.54 2.22
CA LEU A 171 -24.77 -7.77 3.67
C LEU A 171 -26.02 -8.48 4.26
N PRO A 172 -27.26 -8.15 3.86
CA PRO A 172 -28.43 -8.89 4.33
C PRO A 172 -28.43 -10.37 3.96
N LEU A 173 -27.81 -10.73 2.83
CA LEU A 173 -27.85 -12.08 2.25
C LEU A 173 -26.94 -13.07 2.97
N ILE A 174 -25.84 -12.59 3.56
CA ILE A 174 -24.87 -13.42 4.26
C ILE A 174 -25.25 -13.72 5.72
N LYS A 175 -26.37 -13.18 6.22
CA LYS A 175 -26.80 -13.36 7.62
C LYS A 175 -27.36 -14.75 7.93
N LYS A 176 -27.93 -15.43 6.93
CA LYS A 176 -28.66 -16.70 7.10
C LYS A 176 -28.51 -17.60 5.89
N GLY A 177 -28.58 -18.90 6.11
CA GLY A 177 -28.60 -19.91 5.04
C GLY A 177 -27.23 -20.40 4.59
N PHE A 178 -26.14 -19.84 5.14
CA PHE A 178 -24.81 -20.44 5.04
C PHE A 178 -24.45 -21.12 6.37
N PRO A 179 -23.64 -22.18 6.37
CA PRO A 179 -22.87 -22.57 7.55
C PRO A 179 -22.17 -21.33 8.09
N LYS A 180 -22.14 -21.16 9.42
CA LYS A 180 -21.59 -19.95 10.07
C LYS A 180 -20.21 -19.64 9.46
N PRO A 181 -20.03 -18.52 8.75
CA PRO A 181 -18.76 -18.24 8.10
C PRO A 181 -17.76 -17.65 9.08
N LEU A 182 -16.48 -17.77 8.74
CA LEU A 182 -15.43 -16.88 9.21
C LEU A 182 -15.65 -15.50 8.57
N VAL A 183 -15.77 -14.44 9.36
CA VAL A 183 -15.99 -13.07 8.84
C VAL A 183 -14.75 -12.20 9.04
N VAL A 184 -14.14 -11.75 7.94
CA VAL A 184 -13.00 -10.85 7.94
C VAL A 184 -13.41 -9.51 7.32
N ALA A 185 -13.48 -8.47 8.12
CA ALA A 185 -13.99 -7.16 7.73
C ALA A 185 -12.86 -6.16 7.49
N ALA A 186 -12.94 -5.38 6.40
CA ALA A 186 -12.16 -4.17 6.26
C ALA A 186 -12.70 -3.09 7.22
N ASP A 187 -11.80 -2.22 7.71
CA ASP A 187 -12.06 -1.14 8.66
C ASP A 187 -13.41 -0.39 8.45
N SER A 188 -13.69 0.01 7.21
CA SER A 188 -14.80 0.90 6.85
C SER A 188 -16.15 0.17 6.80
N ALA A 189 -16.15 -1.17 6.79
CA ALA A 189 -17.36 -1.98 6.83
C ALA A 189 -17.90 -2.18 8.25
N LEU A 190 -17.12 -1.80 9.27
CA LEU A 190 -17.39 -2.16 10.65
C LEU A 190 -18.71 -1.57 11.19
N ARG A 191 -19.07 -0.34 10.81
CA ARG A 191 -20.37 0.25 11.17
C ARG A 191 -21.55 -0.50 10.53
N ALA A 192 -21.44 -0.81 9.24
CA ALA A 192 -22.48 -1.54 8.52
C ALA A 192 -22.74 -2.92 9.16
N LEU A 193 -21.66 -3.64 9.49
CA LEU A 193 -21.73 -4.93 10.18
C LEU A 193 -22.40 -4.82 11.55
N LYS A 194 -22.00 -3.82 12.35
CA LYS A 194 -22.60 -3.54 13.66
C LYS A 194 -24.11 -3.33 13.54
N ASP A 195 -24.54 -2.43 12.66
CA ASP A 195 -25.94 -2.05 12.49
C ASP A 195 -26.76 -3.23 11.92
N ALA A 196 -26.09 -4.11 11.17
CA ALA A 196 -26.65 -5.37 10.69
C ALA A 196 -26.69 -6.50 11.74
N GLY A 197 -26.07 -6.33 12.90
CA GLY A 197 -25.97 -7.37 13.93
C GLY A 197 -25.02 -8.52 13.58
N VAL A 198 -24.06 -8.29 12.68
CA VAL A 198 -23.03 -9.26 12.27
C VAL A 198 -21.73 -8.91 12.99
N ASN A 199 -21.20 -9.84 13.78
CA ASN A 199 -19.92 -9.65 14.46
C ASN A 199 -18.79 -10.28 13.63
N PRO A 200 -17.82 -9.50 13.13
CA PRO A 200 -16.66 -10.07 12.47
C PRO A 200 -15.74 -10.78 13.46
N ASP A 201 -15.09 -11.85 13.02
CA ASP A 201 -14.03 -12.54 13.76
C ASP A 201 -12.72 -11.74 13.70
N PHE A 202 -12.47 -11.08 12.56
CA PHE A 202 -11.32 -10.22 12.35
C PHE A 202 -11.71 -8.89 11.71
N VAL A 203 -11.09 -7.80 12.17
CA VAL A 203 -11.20 -6.48 11.57
C VAL A 203 -9.83 -6.02 11.11
N VAL A 204 -9.68 -5.67 9.83
CA VAL A 204 -8.40 -5.28 9.24
C VAL A 204 -8.36 -3.78 8.98
N SER A 205 -7.35 -3.11 9.53
CA SER A 205 -7.05 -1.71 9.24
C SER A 205 -5.57 -1.58 8.88
N ILE A 206 -5.28 -0.76 7.87
CA ILE A 206 -3.89 -0.48 7.44
C ILE A 206 -3.65 1.01 7.17
N ASP A 207 -4.70 1.83 7.28
CA ASP A 207 -4.73 3.24 6.87
C ASP A 207 -4.32 4.15 8.04
N PRO A 208 -3.33 5.06 7.84
CA PRO A 208 -2.83 5.94 8.90
C PRO A 208 -3.79 7.06 9.28
N GLU A 209 -4.74 7.43 8.41
CA GLU A 209 -5.70 8.52 8.62
C GLU A 209 -7.04 8.00 9.14
N LYS A 210 -7.32 6.72 8.91
CA LYS A 210 -8.61 6.12 9.25
C LYS A 210 -8.66 5.67 10.70
N SER A 211 -9.07 6.59 11.58
CA SER A 211 -9.30 6.30 12.99
C SER A 211 -10.39 5.24 13.21
N HIS A 212 -10.36 4.60 14.38
CA HIS A 212 -11.42 3.69 14.82
C HIS A 212 -12.79 4.38 14.87
N ASP A 213 -12.83 5.58 15.47
CA ASP A 213 -14.07 6.30 15.74
C ASP A 213 -14.71 6.85 14.44
N SER A 214 -13.96 6.91 13.34
CA SER A 214 -14.51 7.22 12.00
C SER A 214 -15.04 6.00 11.25
N CYS A 215 -14.82 4.78 11.77
CA CYS A 215 -15.30 3.53 11.18
C CYS A 215 -16.44 2.88 11.96
N THR A 216 -16.59 3.20 13.25
CA THR A 216 -17.69 2.66 14.09
C THR A 216 -17.88 3.50 15.36
N THR A 217 -18.67 3.03 16.31
CA THR A 217 -18.83 3.67 17.63
C THR A 217 -17.72 3.27 18.60
N ILE A 218 -17.37 4.17 19.51
CA ILE A 218 -16.26 4.05 20.47
C ILE A 218 -16.15 2.70 21.21
N ASP A 219 -17.28 2.05 21.54
CA ASP A 219 -17.30 0.81 22.31
C ASP A 219 -17.31 -0.47 21.47
N HIS A 220 -17.56 -0.36 20.16
CA HIS A 220 -17.79 -1.52 19.30
C HIS A 220 -16.47 -2.13 18.82
N ARG A 221 -16.09 -3.25 19.47
CA ARG A 221 -14.79 -3.91 19.27
C ARG A 221 -14.92 -5.43 19.07
N PRO A 222 -15.57 -5.87 17.98
CA PRO A 222 -15.75 -7.30 17.71
C PRO A 222 -14.41 -7.97 17.36
N GLY A 223 -14.33 -9.27 17.63
CA GLY A 223 -13.22 -10.11 17.17
C GLY A 223 -11.84 -9.61 17.58
N ILE A 224 -10.87 -9.82 16.68
CA ILE A 224 -9.48 -9.37 16.79
C ILE A 224 -9.21 -8.32 15.72
N ALA A 225 -8.55 -7.21 16.09
CA ALA A 225 -8.09 -6.24 15.12
C ALA A 225 -6.72 -6.66 14.56
N ILE A 226 -6.62 -6.76 13.24
CA ILE A 226 -5.40 -7.01 12.49
C ILE A 226 -4.91 -5.69 11.89
N LEU A 227 -3.76 -5.22 12.34
CA LEU A 227 -3.22 -3.90 12.02
C LEU A 227 -1.90 -3.99 11.26
N SER A 228 -1.67 -3.10 10.30
CA SER A 228 -0.28 -2.76 9.90
C SER A 228 0.35 -1.82 10.94
N THR A 229 1.68 -1.68 10.94
CA THR A 229 2.36 -0.65 11.75
C THR A 229 1.91 0.77 11.39
N GLN A 230 1.50 1.02 10.14
CA GLN A 230 1.01 2.32 9.67
C GLN A 230 -0.45 2.62 10.07
N SER A 231 -1.20 1.66 10.63
CA SER A 231 -2.61 1.86 10.99
C SER A 231 -2.80 3.00 11.99
N HIS A 232 -3.91 3.72 11.91
CA HIS A 232 -4.21 4.75 12.90
C HIS A 232 -4.20 4.17 14.34
N SER A 233 -3.33 4.67 15.21
CA SER A 233 -3.10 4.15 16.58
C SER A 233 -4.33 4.10 17.49
N SER A 234 -5.40 4.84 17.17
CA SER A 234 -6.68 4.68 17.87
C SER A 234 -7.19 3.23 17.85
N TRP A 235 -6.90 2.45 16.80
CA TRP A 235 -7.31 1.05 16.73
C TRP A 235 -6.67 0.22 17.84
N SER A 236 -5.35 0.35 18.02
CA SER A 236 -4.62 -0.37 19.07
C SER A 236 -4.98 0.13 20.46
N GLN A 237 -5.18 1.43 20.64
CA GLN A 237 -5.66 2.02 21.91
C GLN A 237 -7.05 1.50 22.32
N ARG A 238 -7.95 1.27 21.35
CA ARG A 238 -9.33 0.83 21.61
C ARG A 238 -9.44 -0.68 21.81
N TRP A 239 -8.75 -1.49 20.99
CA TRP A 239 -8.78 -2.97 21.08
C TRP A 239 -7.90 -3.54 22.20
N GLY A 240 -6.88 -2.80 22.66
CA GLY A 240 -5.95 -3.27 23.69
C GLY A 240 -5.25 -4.57 23.25
N ASP A 241 -5.31 -5.60 24.09
CA ASP A 241 -4.62 -6.88 23.86
C ASP A 241 -5.23 -7.74 22.72
N LYS A 242 -6.40 -7.36 22.21
CA LYS A 242 -7.05 -8.01 21.07
C LYS A 242 -6.55 -7.50 19.71
N VAL A 243 -5.34 -6.95 19.66
CA VAL A 243 -4.67 -6.58 18.42
C VAL A 243 -3.64 -7.62 18.02
N ARG A 244 -3.56 -7.91 16.72
CA ARG A 244 -2.38 -8.51 16.11
C ARG A 244 -1.86 -7.65 14.96
N TYR A 245 -0.57 -7.73 14.73
CA TYR A 245 0.08 -6.98 13.68
C TYR A 245 0.49 -7.84 12.50
N LEU A 246 0.32 -7.27 11.31
CA LEU A 246 0.93 -7.69 10.07
C LEU A 246 2.07 -6.74 9.70
N SER A 247 3.12 -7.30 9.15
CA SER A 247 4.13 -6.54 8.42
C SER A 247 3.53 -5.97 7.14
N GLY A 248 4.14 -4.94 6.57
CA GLY A 248 3.80 -4.37 5.28
C GLY A 248 5.04 -4.02 4.46
N ARG A 249 4.85 -3.21 3.41
CA ARG A 249 5.92 -2.58 2.63
C ARG A 249 6.43 -1.32 3.35
N VAL A 250 6.93 -1.51 4.57
CA VAL A 250 7.36 -0.43 5.49
C VAL A 250 8.84 -0.54 5.79
N MET A 251 9.59 0.56 5.61
CA MET A 251 11.04 0.54 5.74
C MET A 251 11.55 0.35 7.16
N THR A 252 10.87 0.91 8.15
CA THR A 252 11.20 0.63 9.56
C THR A 252 11.10 -0.87 9.85
N GLU A 253 10.17 -1.58 9.20
CA GLU A 253 10.08 -3.04 9.33
C GLU A 253 11.17 -3.79 8.56
N ASP A 254 11.63 -3.26 7.42
CA ASP A 254 12.82 -3.79 6.72
C ASP A 254 14.08 -3.60 7.56
N TRP A 255 14.24 -2.43 8.21
CA TRP A 255 15.30 -2.16 9.17
C TRP A 255 15.28 -3.17 10.32
N LEU A 256 14.11 -3.39 10.92
CA LEU A 256 13.89 -4.40 11.95
C LEU A 256 14.27 -5.80 11.48
N SER A 257 13.89 -6.18 10.26
CA SER A 257 14.24 -7.47 9.67
C SER A 257 15.76 -7.63 9.53
N ALA A 258 16.47 -6.58 9.12
CA ALA A 258 17.93 -6.56 9.06
C ALA A 258 18.59 -6.65 10.44
N LYS A 259 17.89 -6.30 11.53
CA LYS A 259 18.33 -6.49 12.93
C LYS A 259 17.79 -7.78 13.57
N GLY A 260 17.30 -8.73 12.77
CA GLY A 260 16.89 -10.06 13.25
C GLY A 260 15.43 -10.16 13.68
N ILE A 261 14.59 -9.17 13.38
CA ILE A 261 13.14 -9.21 13.65
C ILE A 261 12.40 -9.45 12.33
N PRO A 262 12.21 -10.71 11.90
CA PRO A 262 11.63 -11.03 10.61
C PRO A 262 10.18 -10.55 10.50
N LYS A 263 9.81 -10.20 9.26
CA LYS A 263 8.42 -9.91 8.88
C LYS A 263 7.49 -11.12 9.10
N THR A 264 6.20 -10.84 9.17
CA THR A 264 5.16 -11.88 9.08
C THR A 264 5.19 -12.52 7.69
N SER A 265 4.77 -13.78 7.57
CA SER A 265 4.69 -14.48 6.28
C SER A 265 3.64 -13.90 5.33
N LEU A 266 2.69 -13.17 5.90
CA LEU A 266 1.67 -12.38 5.22
C LEU A 266 2.02 -10.90 5.34
N LEU A 267 1.86 -10.13 4.27
CA LEU A 267 2.00 -8.67 4.29
C LEU A 267 0.64 -7.97 4.12
N ALA A 268 0.43 -6.91 4.90
CA ALA A 268 -0.58 -5.89 4.63
C ALA A 268 -0.13 -5.03 3.44
N VAL A 269 -0.90 -5.07 2.35
CA VAL A 269 -0.57 -4.37 1.09
C VAL A 269 -1.77 -3.63 0.51
N ASN A 270 -1.48 -2.49 -0.11
CA ASN A 270 -2.36 -1.62 -0.89
C ASN A 270 -3.61 -1.08 -0.17
N ASN A 271 -4.61 -1.93 0.10
CA ASN A 271 -5.87 -1.55 0.74
C ASN A 271 -6.33 -2.57 1.80
N ALA A 272 -7.20 -2.14 2.70
CA ALA A 272 -7.69 -2.96 3.81
C ALA A 272 -8.50 -4.19 3.36
N GLY A 273 -9.19 -4.11 2.22
CA GLY A 273 -9.96 -5.22 1.65
C GLY A 273 -9.06 -6.34 1.12
N LEU A 274 -8.00 -5.97 0.40
CA LEU A 274 -6.96 -6.90 -0.03
C LEU A 274 -6.25 -7.53 1.17
N ALA A 275 -5.86 -6.72 2.17
CA ALA A 275 -5.26 -7.25 3.40
C ALA A 275 -6.21 -8.22 4.13
N ALA A 276 -7.52 -7.96 4.17
CA ALA A 276 -8.53 -8.88 4.71
C ALA A 276 -8.62 -10.18 3.90
N MET A 277 -8.62 -10.11 2.57
CA MET A 277 -8.59 -11.30 1.70
C MET A 277 -7.35 -12.15 1.93
N LEU A 278 -6.18 -11.52 2.11
CA LEU A 278 -4.93 -12.24 2.39
C LEU A 278 -4.89 -12.85 3.81
N VAL A 279 -5.47 -12.18 4.81
CA VAL A 279 -5.68 -12.76 6.14
C VAL A 279 -6.54 -14.01 6.04
N ALA A 280 -7.67 -13.94 5.35
CA ALA A 280 -8.51 -15.12 5.16
C ALA A 280 -7.78 -16.22 4.39
N GLU A 281 -7.04 -15.90 3.32
CA GLU A 281 -6.25 -16.89 2.60
C GLU A 281 -5.28 -17.63 3.51
N PHE A 282 -4.62 -16.91 4.42
CA PHE A 282 -3.65 -17.47 5.36
C PHE A 282 -4.30 -18.45 6.35
N LEU A 283 -5.55 -18.21 6.74
CA LEU A 283 -6.33 -19.15 7.58
C LEU A 283 -6.83 -20.37 6.78
N ASN A 284 -6.67 -20.37 5.45
CA ASN A 284 -6.92 -21.46 4.51
C ASN A 284 -8.36 -22.05 4.53
N PRO A 285 -9.40 -21.22 4.33
CA PRO A 285 -10.76 -21.68 4.14
C PRO A 285 -10.91 -22.45 2.81
N THR A 286 -11.92 -23.31 2.76
CA THR A 286 -12.27 -24.05 1.52
C THR A 286 -12.75 -23.11 0.42
N ALA A 287 -13.51 -22.08 0.78
CA ALA A 287 -14.02 -21.07 -0.14
C ALA A 287 -13.96 -19.67 0.48
N ILE A 288 -13.73 -18.67 -0.37
CA ILE A 288 -13.73 -17.25 0.01
C ILE A 288 -14.87 -16.57 -0.74
N MET A 289 -15.71 -15.82 -0.04
CA MET A 289 -16.79 -15.01 -0.61
C MET A 289 -16.51 -13.53 -0.39
N LEU A 290 -16.59 -12.73 -1.44
CA LEU A 290 -16.36 -11.30 -1.42
C LEU A 290 -17.71 -10.56 -1.42
N VAL A 291 -17.90 -9.65 -0.46
CA VAL A 291 -19.07 -8.77 -0.37
C VAL A 291 -18.62 -7.33 -0.07
N GLY A 292 -19.24 -6.34 -0.73
CA GLY A 292 -18.85 -4.93 -0.58
C GLY A 292 -17.44 -4.61 -1.10
N MET A 293 -16.86 -5.47 -1.94
CA MET A 293 -15.50 -5.35 -2.49
C MET A 293 -15.56 -4.80 -3.93
N ASP A 294 -16.12 -3.60 -4.09
CA ASP A 294 -16.46 -3.08 -5.43
C ASP A 294 -15.26 -2.59 -6.24
N LEU A 295 -14.30 -1.93 -5.60
CA LEU A 295 -13.08 -1.38 -6.24
C LEU A 295 -13.37 -0.52 -7.48
N ALA A 296 -14.56 0.11 -7.51
CA ALA A 296 -15.07 0.99 -8.56
C ALA A 296 -16.00 2.04 -7.92
N GLY A 297 -16.38 3.07 -8.67
CA GLY A 297 -17.41 4.02 -8.23
C GLY A 297 -18.80 3.41 -8.37
N GLY A 298 -19.66 3.60 -7.36
CA GLY A 298 -21.08 3.26 -7.44
C GLY A 298 -21.91 4.35 -8.15
N GLY A 299 -23.11 3.99 -8.57
CA GLY A 299 -24.07 4.92 -9.19
C GLY A 299 -23.58 5.49 -10.52
N ASP A 300 -23.43 6.81 -10.58
CA ASP A 300 -22.84 7.56 -11.69
C ASP A 300 -21.30 7.54 -11.69
N GLY A 301 -20.68 6.76 -10.81
CA GLY A 301 -19.24 6.64 -10.64
C GLY A 301 -18.67 7.43 -9.46
N THR A 302 -19.51 8.09 -8.66
CA THR A 302 -19.06 8.96 -7.56
C THR A 302 -19.14 8.31 -6.17
N ASP A 303 -19.95 7.27 -5.99
CA ASP A 303 -20.14 6.65 -4.67
C ASP A 303 -18.97 5.76 -4.29
N ARG A 304 -18.35 6.04 -3.13
CA ARG A 304 -17.23 5.23 -2.62
C ARG A 304 -17.63 4.20 -1.59
N TYR A 305 -18.67 4.48 -0.81
CA TYR A 305 -19.08 3.67 0.33
C TYR A 305 -20.57 3.41 0.31
N ALA A 306 -20.97 2.23 0.80
CA ALA A 306 -22.38 1.92 1.08
C ALA A 306 -22.98 2.89 2.10
N GLU A 307 -24.29 3.14 1.99
CA GLU A 307 -25.01 4.07 2.86
C GLU A 307 -24.95 3.63 4.32
N ASN A 308 -25.07 2.32 4.56
CA ASN A 308 -25.02 1.71 5.88
C ASN A 308 -23.66 1.85 6.61
N THR A 309 -22.61 2.31 5.93
CA THR A 309 -21.32 2.61 6.56
C THR A 309 -21.33 3.95 7.31
N GLY A 310 -22.35 4.80 7.08
CA GLY A 310 -22.38 6.19 7.55
C GLY A 310 -21.39 7.11 6.83
N ARG A 311 -20.78 6.65 5.72
CA ARG A 311 -19.74 7.36 4.96
C ARG A 311 -20.11 7.62 3.50
N SER A 312 -21.36 7.40 3.10
CA SER A 312 -21.83 7.65 1.72
C SER A 312 -21.64 9.10 1.26
N HIS A 313 -21.59 10.06 2.18
CA HIS A 313 -21.25 11.46 1.88
C HIS A 313 -19.81 11.66 1.38
N MET A 314 -18.91 10.69 1.56
CA MET A 314 -17.55 10.75 1.01
C MET A 314 -17.54 10.28 -0.44
N GLN A 315 -17.67 11.23 -1.35
CA GLN A 315 -17.64 10.99 -2.79
C GLN A 315 -16.22 10.92 -3.37
N ILE A 316 -16.11 10.27 -4.52
CA ILE A 316 -14.91 10.23 -5.33
C ILE A 316 -14.74 11.59 -6.02
N LEU A 317 -13.80 12.40 -5.52
CA LEU A 317 -13.37 13.64 -6.17
C LEU A 317 -12.09 13.37 -6.97
N THR A 318 -12.21 12.65 -8.08
CA THR A 318 -11.08 12.41 -8.99
C THR A 318 -11.23 13.19 -10.30
N LYS A 319 -10.09 13.63 -10.87
CA LYS A 319 -10.04 14.13 -12.25
C LYS A 319 -9.76 13.02 -13.27
N THR A 320 -9.38 11.83 -12.79
CA THR A 320 -8.96 10.68 -13.59
C THR A 320 -9.63 9.41 -13.09
N SER A 321 -10.33 8.75 -13.99
CA SER A 321 -10.96 7.44 -13.77
C SER A 321 -10.59 6.53 -14.93
N HIS A 322 -10.50 5.24 -14.67
CA HIS A 322 -10.12 4.23 -15.64
C HIS A 322 -11.28 3.26 -15.85
N ASN A 323 -11.46 2.78 -17.08
CA ASN A 323 -12.42 1.71 -17.35
C ASN A 323 -11.72 0.37 -17.13
N VAL A 324 -12.32 -0.46 -16.28
CA VAL A 324 -11.86 -1.82 -15.99
C VAL A 324 -13.01 -2.80 -16.19
N PRO A 325 -12.77 -4.11 -16.42
CA PRO A 325 -13.83 -5.09 -16.53
C PRO A 325 -14.80 -5.05 -15.33
N GLY A 326 -16.10 -5.15 -15.58
CA GLY A 326 -17.15 -5.11 -14.55
C GLY A 326 -17.70 -6.49 -14.19
N ASN A 327 -18.26 -6.65 -12.99
CA ASN A 327 -18.87 -7.91 -12.57
C ASN A 327 -20.05 -8.32 -13.46
N HIS A 328 -20.94 -7.37 -13.77
CA HIS A 328 -22.16 -7.58 -14.56
C HIS A 328 -22.28 -6.59 -15.73
N ALA A 329 -21.17 -5.97 -16.11
CA ALA A 329 -21.07 -5.00 -17.21
C ALA A 329 -19.74 -5.21 -17.93
N GLU A 330 -19.67 -4.87 -19.22
CA GLU A 330 -18.44 -4.99 -20.01
C GLU A 330 -17.28 -4.22 -19.35
N THR A 331 -17.55 -2.99 -18.91
CA THR A 331 -16.61 -2.19 -18.12
C THR A 331 -17.32 -1.37 -17.04
N VAL A 332 -16.56 -0.98 -16.01
CA VAL A 332 -16.95 -0.04 -14.97
C VAL A 332 -15.84 1.00 -14.77
N SER A 333 -16.23 2.20 -14.35
CA SER A 333 -15.29 3.27 -14.05
C SER A 333 -14.72 3.11 -12.64
N THR A 334 -13.39 3.16 -12.50
CA THR A 334 -12.70 3.12 -11.21
C THR A 334 -11.67 4.25 -11.08
N PRO A 335 -11.71 5.03 -9.98
CA PRO A 335 -10.59 5.89 -9.59
C PRO A 335 -9.47 5.10 -8.89
N PHE A 336 -9.70 3.82 -8.57
CA PHE A 336 -8.87 2.98 -7.71
C PHE A 336 -8.07 1.97 -8.54
N LEU A 337 -7.54 2.36 -9.70
CA LEU A 337 -6.87 1.43 -10.63
C LEU A 337 -5.77 0.60 -9.95
N SER A 338 -4.96 1.21 -9.08
CA SER A 338 -3.93 0.49 -8.31
C SER A 338 -4.51 -0.56 -7.37
N ASP A 339 -5.56 -0.19 -6.63
CA ASP A 339 -6.21 -1.07 -5.66
C ASP A 339 -6.87 -2.24 -6.39
N TRP A 340 -7.58 -1.96 -7.48
CA TRP A 340 -8.20 -2.97 -8.32
C TRP A 340 -7.15 -3.91 -8.93
N SER A 341 -6.10 -3.38 -9.55
CA SER A 341 -5.09 -4.18 -10.25
C SER A 341 -4.40 -5.18 -9.32
N GLU A 342 -3.88 -4.74 -8.17
CA GLU A 342 -3.18 -5.64 -7.23
C GLU A 342 -4.15 -6.61 -6.54
N THR A 343 -5.40 -6.17 -6.30
CA THR A 343 -6.43 -7.07 -5.76
C THR A 343 -6.85 -8.13 -6.78
N SER A 344 -6.96 -7.77 -8.05
CA SER A 344 -7.31 -8.66 -9.16
C SER A 344 -6.21 -9.70 -9.39
N GLU A 345 -4.95 -9.26 -9.45
CA GLU A 345 -3.79 -10.17 -9.56
C GLU A 345 -3.72 -11.14 -8.38
N THR A 346 -3.94 -10.64 -7.16
CA THR A 346 -3.97 -11.48 -5.97
C THR A 346 -5.14 -12.46 -6.01
N CYS A 347 -6.32 -12.02 -6.42
CA CYS A 347 -7.49 -12.87 -6.59
C CYS A 347 -7.22 -14.00 -7.58
N ALA A 348 -6.63 -13.70 -8.74
CA ALA A 348 -6.25 -14.66 -9.76
C ALA A 348 -5.23 -15.70 -9.25
N ARG A 349 -4.34 -15.29 -8.35
CA ARG A 349 -3.39 -16.20 -7.69
C ARG A 349 -4.10 -17.12 -6.70
N ILE A 350 -4.97 -16.58 -5.84
CA ILE A 350 -5.71 -17.34 -4.83
C ILE A 350 -6.66 -18.35 -5.50
N SER A 351 -7.32 -17.93 -6.59
CA SER A 351 -8.34 -18.75 -7.26
C SER A 351 -7.80 -20.02 -7.92
N ARG A 352 -6.48 -20.11 -8.14
CA ARG A 352 -5.81 -21.33 -8.62
C ARG A 352 -5.87 -22.47 -7.60
N GLY A 353 -6.02 -22.16 -6.32
CA GLY A 353 -6.03 -23.14 -5.23
C GLY A 353 -7.38 -23.33 -4.54
N ARG A 354 -8.34 -22.40 -4.71
CA ARG A 354 -9.65 -22.45 -4.07
C ARG A 354 -10.67 -21.55 -4.75
N ASN A 355 -11.95 -21.80 -4.52
CA ASN A 355 -13.02 -20.96 -5.06
C ASN A 355 -13.02 -19.58 -4.39
N VAL A 356 -12.97 -18.53 -5.21
CA VAL A 356 -13.20 -17.14 -4.80
C VAL A 356 -14.51 -16.69 -5.45
N ILE A 357 -15.55 -16.53 -4.64
CA ILE A 357 -16.89 -16.15 -5.08
C ILE A 357 -17.05 -14.65 -4.93
N ASN A 358 -17.39 -13.97 -6.01
CA ASN A 358 -17.70 -12.54 -6.00
C ASN A 358 -19.22 -12.36 -6.03
N LEU A 359 -19.80 -11.99 -4.90
CA LEU A 359 -21.25 -11.85 -4.72
C LEU A 359 -21.73 -10.40 -4.95
N ASN A 360 -20.85 -9.49 -5.38
CA ASN A 360 -21.23 -8.09 -5.55
C ASN A 360 -22.21 -7.94 -6.74
N ASP A 361 -23.27 -7.14 -6.57
CA ASP A 361 -24.25 -6.85 -7.64
C ASP A 361 -23.73 -5.86 -8.69
N ARG A 362 -22.60 -5.22 -8.40
CA ARG A 362 -21.92 -4.22 -9.22
C ARG A 362 -20.43 -4.21 -8.91
N GLY A 363 -19.70 -3.23 -9.43
CA GLY A 363 -18.27 -3.07 -9.16
C GLY A 363 -17.39 -3.78 -10.19
N ALA A 364 -16.08 -3.67 -9.98
CA ALA A 364 -15.08 -4.22 -10.87
C ALA A 364 -14.98 -5.74 -10.73
N LEU A 365 -14.74 -6.39 -11.86
CA LEU A 365 -14.42 -7.81 -11.95
C LEU A 365 -13.01 -8.05 -11.40
N LEU A 366 -12.88 -9.05 -10.55
CA LEU A 366 -11.59 -9.55 -10.10
C LEU A 366 -11.26 -10.83 -10.87
N GLU A 367 -10.09 -10.85 -11.48
CA GLU A 367 -9.63 -11.97 -12.28
C GLU A 367 -9.64 -13.27 -11.45
N GLY A 368 -10.11 -14.35 -12.08
CA GLY A 368 -10.21 -15.67 -11.46
C GLY A 368 -11.35 -15.83 -10.45
N SER A 369 -12.12 -14.78 -10.13
CA SER A 369 -13.31 -14.91 -9.29
C SER A 369 -14.50 -15.53 -10.05
N ILE A 370 -15.33 -16.27 -9.32
CA ILE A 370 -16.62 -16.79 -9.79
C ILE A 370 -17.66 -15.71 -9.46
N VAL A 371 -18.12 -14.99 -10.48
CA VAL A 371 -19.13 -13.95 -10.31
C VAL A 371 -20.52 -14.58 -10.16
N ILE A 372 -21.19 -14.29 -9.06
CA ILE A 372 -22.56 -14.76 -8.79
C ILE A 372 -23.41 -13.54 -8.48
N HIS A 373 -24.46 -13.29 -9.27
CA HIS A 373 -25.38 -12.20 -8.97
C HIS A 373 -26.16 -12.52 -7.69
N PRO A 374 -26.39 -11.58 -6.76
CA PRO A 374 -27.18 -11.76 -5.54
C PRO A 374 -28.58 -12.39 -5.68
N LYS A 375 -29.12 -12.47 -6.90
CA LYS A 375 -30.41 -13.08 -7.20
C LYS A 375 -30.32 -14.62 -7.23
N GLN A 376 -29.12 -15.16 -7.39
CA GLN A 376 -28.82 -16.60 -7.42
C GLN A 376 -28.32 -17.11 -6.06
N ILE A 377 -28.56 -16.34 -4.97
CA ILE A 377 -28.02 -16.66 -3.64
C ILE A 377 -28.51 -18.00 -3.10
N ASP A 378 -29.73 -18.43 -3.43
CA ASP A 378 -30.31 -19.64 -2.85
C ASP A 378 -29.66 -20.91 -3.42
N GLU A 379 -29.36 -20.93 -4.73
CA GLU A 379 -28.55 -21.99 -5.37
C GLU A 379 -27.15 -22.06 -4.75
N LEU A 380 -26.55 -20.89 -4.49
CA LEU A 380 -25.24 -20.81 -3.85
C LEU A 380 -25.26 -21.34 -2.41
N LYS A 381 -26.30 -21.01 -1.63
CA LYS A 381 -26.45 -21.51 -0.25
C LYS A 381 -26.55 -23.02 -0.22
N GLU A 382 -27.35 -23.61 -1.12
CA GLU A 382 -27.50 -25.06 -1.23
C GLU A 382 -26.15 -25.72 -1.53
N ALA A 383 -25.45 -25.27 -2.58
CA ALA A 383 -24.16 -25.81 -2.98
C ALA A 383 -23.07 -25.71 -1.88
N LEU A 384 -23.03 -24.60 -1.14
CA LEU A 384 -22.04 -24.42 -0.07
C LEU A 384 -22.42 -25.16 1.22
N SER A 385 -23.71 -25.34 1.50
CA SER A 385 -24.16 -26.04 2.72
C SER A 385 -23.91 -27.55 2.67
N GLU A 386 -23.83 -28.13 1.48
CA GLU A 386 -23.51 -29.56 1.31
C GLU A 386 -22.04 -29.88 1.60
N THR A 387 -21.15 -28.89 1.44
CA THR A 387 -19.69 -29.12 1.41
C THR A 387 -18.94 -28.47 2.58
N LEU A 388 -19.50 -27.45 3.21
CA LEU A 388 -18.82 -26.64 4.22
C LEU A 388 -19.38 -26.86 5.62
N THR A 389 -18.50 -26.76 6.62
CA THR A 389 -18.88 -26.82 8.03
C THR A 389 -18.94 -25.42 8.65
N PRO A 390 -19.73 -25.22 9.73
CA PRO A 390 -19.72 -23.97 10.49
C PRO A 390 -18.34 -23.67 11.09
N TYR A 391 -17.93 -22.40 11.01
CA TYR A 391 -16.70 -21.91 11.60
C TYR A 391 -16.82 -21.72 13.11
N GLU A 392 -15.90 -22.34 13.84
CA GLU A 392 -15.74 -22.20 15.28
C GLU A 392 -14.35 -21.64 15.59
N SER A 393 -14.32 -20.45 16.20
CA SER A 393 -13.08 -19.80 16.57
C SER A 393 -12.41 -20.52 17.74
N ASP A 394 -11.18 -21.01 17.54
CA ASP A 394 -10.36 -21.53 18.62
C ASP A 394 -9.68 -20.38 19.40
N THR A 395 -10.30 -20.01 20.53
CA THR A 395 -9.78 -18.96 21.41
C THR A 395 -8.38 -19.24 21.95
N ALA A 396 -7.97 -20.51 22.10
CA ALA A 396 -6.64 -20.86 22.55
C ALA A 396 -5.61 -20.53 21.47
N VAL A 397 -5.88 -20.90 20.21
CA VAL A 397 -4.99 -20.57 19.07
C VAL A 397 -4.90 -19.05 18.87
N PHE A 398 -6.03 -18.34 18.92
CA PHE A 398 -6.02 -16.88 18.72
C PHE A 398 -5.48 -16.08 19.91
N SER A 399 -5.30 -16.70 21.08
CA SER A 399 -4.54 -16.11 22.18
C SER A 399 -3.04 -16.01 21.88
N GLU A 400 -2.54 -16.86 20.97
CA GLU A 400 -1.13 -16.85 20.60
C GLU A 400 -0.72 -15.58 19.87
N ARG A 401 0.57 -15.25 20.00
CA ARG A 401 1.19 -14.08 19.41
C ARG A 401 2.66 -14.33 19.13
N ARG A 402 3.13 -13.84 17.99
CA ARG A 402 4.56 -13.81 17.66
C ARG A 402 5.12 -12.49 18.17
N GLY A 403 6.09 -12.56 19.07
CA GLY A 403 6.74 -11.38 19.61
C GLY A 403 8.18 -11.66 20.04
N ILE A 404 8.90 -10.61 20.39
CA ILE A 404 10.21 -10.70 21.04
C ILE A 404 10.11 -10.22 22.50
N SER A 405 10.98 -10.74 23.36
CA SER A 405 11.03 -10.41 24.78
C SER A 405 12.41 -10.69 25.36
N GLY A 406 12.69 -10.18 26.56
CA GLY A 406 13.95 -10.42 27.27
C GLY A 406 15.15 -9.87 26.51
N GLN A 407 16.28 -10.57 26.57
CA GLN A 407 17.55 -10.10 26.00
C GLN A 407 17.48 -9.74 24.51
N GLY A 408 16.73 -10.51 23.71
CA GLY A 408 16.58 -10.23 22.28
C GLY A 408 15.82 -8.93 22.00
N LEU A 409 14.86 -8.57 22.86
CA LEU A 409 14.18 -7.28 22.79
C LEU A 409 15.15 -6.14 23.17
N ASP A 410 15.81 -6.26 24.32
CA ASP A 410 16.72 -5.22 24.81
C ASP A 410 17.88 -4.94 23.84
N GLN A 411 18.38 -5.96 23.14
CA GLN A 411 19.40 -5.80 22.09
C GLN A 411 18.91 -4.91 20.94
N VAL A 412 17.72 -5.17 20.41
CA VAL A 412 17.16 -4.38 19.31
C VAL A 412 16.86 -2.95 19.76
N LEU A 413 16.32 -2.78 20.96
CA LEU A 413 16.04 -1.46 21.52
C LEU A 413 17.32 -0.67 21.82
N THR A 414 18.40 -1.33 22.22
CA THR A 414 19.73 -0.70 22.37
C THR A 414 20.20 -0.12 21.04
N ILE A 415 20.06 -0.87 19.93
CA ILE A 415 20.43 -0.38 18.59
C ILE A 415 19.55 0.83 18.19
N MET A 416 18.24 0.77 18.46
CA MET A 416 17.33 1.90 18.20
C MET A 416 17.71 3.13 19.03
N ALA A 417 18.00 2.96 20.32
CA ALA A 417 18.41 4.03 21.23
C ALA A 417 19.70 4.69 20.77
N THR A 418 20.71 3.91 20.37
CA THR A 418 21.95 4.45 19.77
C THR A 418 21.65 5.34 18.56
N ARG A 419 20.80 4.90 17.63
CA ARG A 419 20.46 5.69 16.42
C ARG A 419 19.63 6.93 16.76
N CYS A 420 18.74 6.83 17.75
CA CYS A 420 17.98 7.97 18.25
C CYS A 420 18.92 9.03 18.87
N ASP A 421 19.88 8.60 19.70
CA ASP A 421 20.86 9.48 20.33
C ASP A 421 21.78 10.15 19.32
N GLU A 422 22.22 9.45 18.27
CA GLU A 422 22.97 10.04 17.16
C GLU A 422 22.18 11.15 16.47
N ALA A 423 20.89 10.91 16.18
CA ALA A 423 20.02 11.90 15.58
C ALA A 423 19.86 13.14 16.49
N TRP A 424 19.68 12.93 17.80
CA TRP A 424 19.58 13.99 18.80
C TRP A 424 20.86 14.78 19.00
N LYS A 425 22.02 14.11 19.00
CA LYS A 425 23.34 14.71 19.21
C LYS A 425 23.59 15.87 18.24
N ASN A 426 23.18 15.70 17.00
CA ASN A 426 23.33 16.71 15.95
C ASN A 426 22.14 17.70 15.91
N LEU A 427 20.96 17.31 16.41
CA LEU A 427 19.77 18.15 16.45
C LEU A 427 19.76 19.17 17.61
N ARG A 428 20.16 18.74 18.82
CA ARG A 428 20.14 19.57 20.04
C ARG A 428 20.93 20.88 19.88
N PRO A 429 22.14 20.91 19.28
CA PRO A 429 22.88 22.14 19.04
C PRO A 429 22.14 23.15 18.16
N LEU A 430 21.31 22.70 17.22
CA LEU A 430 20.49 23.61 16.40
C LEU A 430 19.47 24.36 17.27
N PHE A 431 18.83 23.67 18.22
CA PHE A 431 17.87 24.33 19.12
C PHE A 431 18.53 25.24 20.16
N ALA A 432 19.78 24.99 20.53
CA ALA A 432 20.51 25.82 21.49
C ALA A 432 21.00 27.16 20.90
N LYS A 433 21.15 27.26 19.58
CA LYS A 433 21.60 28.47 18.90
C LYS A 433 20.49 29.52 18.84
N ARG A 434 20.82 30.78 19.20
CA ARG A 434 19.90 31.93 19.07
C ARG A 434 19.42 32.18 17.63
N LYS A 435 20.26 31.88 16.64
CA LYS A 435 19.95 32.04 15.23
C LYS A 435 20.58 30.90 14.44
N VAL A 436 19.74 30.08 13.81
CA VAL A 436 20.15 28.98 12.93
C VAL A 436 19.87 29.40 11.49
N THR A 437 20.88 29.32 10.64
CA THR A 437 20.76 29.65 9.22
C THR A 437 20.01 28.55 8.45
N THR A 438 19.45 28.92 7.29
CA THR A 438 18.82 27.96 6.35
C THR A 438 19.81 26.86 5.95
N GLN A 439 21.06 27.22 5.68
CA GLN A 439 22.10 26.27 5.28
C GLN A 439 22.42 25.25 6.38
N GLU A 440 22.50 25.68 7.65
CA GLU A 440 22.73 24.75 8.76
C GLU A 440 21.59 23.74 8.92
N LYS A 441 20.34 24.17 8.79
CA LYS A 441 19.16 23.27 8.84
C LYS A 441 19.18 22.26 7.69
N LEU A 442 19.49 22.73 6.48
CA LEU A 442 19.57 21.91 5.29
C LEU A 442 20.69 20.87 5.41
N SER A 443 21.89 21.30 5.79
CA SER A 443 23.06 20.42 5.97
C SER A 443 22.79 19.35 7.03
N TYR A 444 22.15 19.71 8.15
CA TYR A 444 21.77 18.72 9.17
C TYR A 444 20.83 17.65 8.61
N LEU A 445 19.75 18.03 7.93
CA LEU A 445 18.80 17.06 7.38
C LEU A 445 19.46 16.20 6.29
N GLN A 446 20.33 16.78 5.46
CA GLN A 446 21.06 16.03 4.44
C GLN A 446 22.04 15.02 5.05
N GLU A 447 22.75 15.39 6.13
CA GLU A 447 23.66 14.50 6.84
C GLU A 447 22.90 13.36 7.52
N LEU A 448 21.82 13.69 8.25
CA LEU A 448 20.98 12.71 8.94
C LEU A 448 20.36 11.70 7.97
N LEU A 449 19.74 12.20 6.90
CA LEU A 449 19.07 11.36 5.90
C LEU A 449 20.07 10.70 4.95
N GLY A 450 21.30 11.20 4.87
CA GLY A 450 22.42 10.54 4.19
C GLY A 450 22.94 9.30 4.93
N ASN A 451 22.71 9.20 6.25
CA ASN A 451 22.98 7.99 7.00
C ASN A 451 21.89 6.94 6.72
N GLN A 452 22.23 5.93 5.92
CA GLN A 452 21.28 4.91 5.47
C GLN A 452 20.62 4.14 6.62
N ASP A 453 21.34 3.88 7.72
CA ASP A 453 20.78 3.11 8.86
C ASP A 453 19.71 3.94 9.59
N ILE A 454 19.98 5.22 9.86
CA ILE A 454 19.01 6.15 10.46
C ILE A 454 17.85 6.40 9.49
N ALA A 455 18.15 6.68 8.22
CA ALA A 455 17.13 6.97 7.22
C ALA A 455 16.15 5.81 7.02
N THR A 456 16.62 4.57 7.12
CA THR A 456 15.77 3.37 7.03
C THR A 456 14.96 3.17 8.31
N LEU A 457 15.53 3.43 9.50
CA LEU A 457 14.83 3.37 10.78
C LEU A 457 13.64 4.34 10.84
N ILE A 458 13.83 5.59 10.43
CA ILE A 458 12.76 6.61 10.37
C ILE A 458 12.00 6.61 9.02
N GLY A 459 12.25 5.61 8.18
CA GLY A 459 11.43 5.16 7.06
C GLY A 459 10.67 6.23 6.27
N ASP A 460 9.35 6.29 6.49
CA ASP A 460 8.44 7.13 5.70
C ASP A 460 8.71 8.63 5.91
N TYR A 461 9.26 9.04 7.06
CA TYR A 461 9.71 10.42 7.27
C TYR A 461 10.87 10.75 6.32
N SER A 462 11.87 9.88 6.23
CA SER A 462 13.01 10.08 5.32
C SER A 462 12.53 10.24 3.87
N PHE A 463 11.61 9.38 3.44
CA PHE A 463 11.08 9.38 2.09
C PHE A 463 10.21 10.60 1.76
N ALA A 464 9.51 11.15 2.76
CA ALA A 464 8.76 12.39 2.59
C ALA A 464 9.67 13.61 2.45
N VAL A 465 10.81 13.62 3.16
CA VAL A 465 11.66 14.81 3.27
C VAL A 465 12.79 14.84 2.23
N MET A 466 13.39 13.71 1.88
CA MET A 466 14.51 13.63 0.92
C MET A 466 14.26 14.37 -0.41
N PRO A 467 13.07 14.26 -1.07
CA PRO A 467 12.80 14.95 -2.33
C PRO A 467 12.84 16.49 -2.22
N GLU A 468 12.63 17.04 -1.02
CA GLU A 468 12.56 18.48 -0.78
C GLU A 468 13.94 19.08 -0.48
N ILE A 469 14.87 18.25 0.00
CA ILE A 469 16.22 18.68 0.42
C ILE A 469 17.34 18.15 -0.48
N GLY A 470 16.99 17.42 -1.55
CA GLY A 470 17.93 16.81 -2.48
C GLY A 470 18.72 17.81 -3.33
N PRO A 471 19.68 17.33 -4.15
CA PRO A 471 20.52 18.17 -4.99
C PRO A 471 19.71 19.12 -5.90
N GLY A 472 20.08 20.40 -5.92
CA GLY A 472 19.42 21.42 -6.74
C GLY A 472 18.13 22.01 -6.14
N LYS A 473 17.62 21.46 -5.04
CA LYS A 473 16.48 22.03 -4.30
C LYS A 473 16.95 23.22 -3.44
N LYS A 474 16.08 24.21 -3.28
CA LYS A 474 16.33 25.42 -2.47
C LYS A 474 15.16 25.67 -1.51
N PRO A 475 14.95 24.79 -0.52
CA PRO A 475 13.87 24.95 0.44
C PRO A 475 14.07 26.22 1.28
N SER A 476 12.96 26.88 1.61
CA SER A 476 12.93 28.04 2.49
C SER A 476 13.26 27.65 3.94
N SER A 477 13.66 28.64 4.76
CA SER A 477 13.88 28.41 6.19
C SER A 477 12.63 27.84 6.90
N LYS A 478 11.43 28.28 6.48
CA LYS A 478 10.16 27.86 7.08
C LYS A 478 9.84 26.40 6.78
N GLU A 479 10.08 25.95 5.54
CA GLU A 479 9.90 24.53 5.18
C GLU A 479 10.85 23.64 5.98
N LEU A 480 12.13 24.02 6.09
CA LEU A 480 13.10 23.27 6.89
C LEU A 480 12.76 23.25 8.39
N GLU A 481 12.21 24.33 8.94
CA GLU A 481 11.73 24.38 10.32
C GLU A 481 10.58 23.41 10.57
N ILE A 482 9.65 23.27 9.62
CA ILE A 482 8.57 22.29 9.70
C ILE A 482 9.15 20.89 9.74
N ARG A 483 10.08 20.55 8.83
CA ARG A 483 10.71 19.22 8.79
C ARG A 483 11.48 18.89 10.07
N ILE A 484 12.25 19.83 10.60
CA ILE A 484 12.96 19.66 11.88
C ILE A 484 11.98 19.45 13.05
N LYS A 485 10.84 20.16 13.07
CA LYS A 485 9.82 19.98 14.11
C LYS A 485 9.15 18.60 14.01
N GLU A 486 8.88 18.14 12.80
CA GLU A 486 8.35 16.80 12.53
C GLU A 486 9.34 15.72 12.96
N LEU A 487 10.62 15.83 12.56
CA LEU A 487 11.67 14.92 13.02
C LEU A 487 11.74 14.83 14.54
N ARG A 488 11.68 15.98 15.22
CA ARG A 488 11.70 16.03 16.68
C ARG A 488 10.58 15.19 17.28
N ARG A 489 9.37 15.27 16.69
CA ARG A 489 8.22 14.47 17.11
C ARG A 489 8.43 12.99 16.81
N ILE A 490 9.00 12.65 15.66
CA ILE A 490 9.34 11.28 15.28
C ILE A 490 10.33 10.65 16.27
N LEU A 491 11.38 11.39 16.68
CA LEU A 491 12.36 10.90 17.65
C LEU A 491 11.73 10.70 19.04
N TRP A 492 10.87 11.59 19.50
CA TRP A 492 10.11 11.37 20.75
C TRP A 492 9.21 10.15 20.68
N LEU A 493 8.51 9.94 19.56
CA LEU A 493 7.68 8.74 19.39
C LEU A 493 8.51 7.45 19.36
N LEU A 494 9.75 7.50 18.85
CA LEU A 494 10.67 6.37 18.92
C LEU A 494 11.06 6.06 20.37
N GLU A 495 11.39 7.09 21.16
CA GLU A 495 11.69 6.95 22.59
C GLU A 495 10.49 6.35 23.36
N ASP A 496 9.29 6.91 23.16
CA ASP A 496 8.04 6.39 23.75
C ASP A 496 7.83 4.91 23.36
N ALA A 497 8.04 4.57 22.09
CA ALA A 497 7.88 3.21 21.60
C ALA A 497 8.87 2.22 22.25
N MET A 498 10.10 2.66 22.54
CA MET A 498 11.09 1.83 23.24
C MET A 498 10.66 1.55 24.69
N VAL A 499 10.04 2.53 25.36
CA VAL A 499 9.47 2.35 26.71
C VAL A 499 8.24 1.42 26.66
N ASP A 500 7.32 1.65 25.72
CA ASP A 500 6.08 0.90 25.56
C ASP A 500 6.28 -0.57 25.13
N ALA A 501 7.48 -0.88 24.61
CA ALA A 501 7.88 -2.24 24.25
C ALA A 501 8.02 -3.16 25.48
N LYS A 502 7.97 -2.61 26.71
CA LYS A 502 8.16 -3.33 27.98
C LYS A 502 9.53 -4.04 28.06
N PRO A 503 10.64 -3.30 27.90
CA PRO A 503 11.99 -3.84 28.05
C PRO A 503 12.33 -4.16 29.52
N SER A 504 13.55 -4.65 29.76
CA SER A 504 14.04 -4.82 31.13
C SER A 504 14.20 -3.49 31.88
N ASN A 505 14.14 -3.55 33.22
CA ASN A 505 14.44 -2.40 34.08
C ASN A 505 15.86 -1.87 33.89
N GLU A 506 16.81 -2.76 33.55
CA GLU A 506 18.19 -2.37 33.25
C GLU A 506 18.24 -1.48 32.00
N PHE A 507 17.58 -1.91 30.91
CA PHE A 507 17.47 -1.09 29.70
C PHE A 507 16.79 0.25 29.98
N LEU A 508 15.67 0.27 30.72
CA LEU A 508 14.98 1.53 31.07
C LEU A 508 15.87 2.48 31.87
N THR A 509 16.62 1.95 32.84
CA THR A 509 17.55 2.77 33.64
C THR A 509 18.55 3.44 32.70
N ARG A 510 19.19 2.67 31.82
CA ARG A 510 20.15 3.18 30.85
C ARG A 510 19.52 4.20 29.89
N LEU A 511 18.32 3.94 29.38
CA LEU A 511 17.57 4.86 28.50
C LEU A 511 17.36 6.23 29.14
N PHE A 512 17.12 6.29 30.46
CA PHE A 512 16.88 7.56 31.14
C PHE A 512 18.12 8.24 31.71
N THR A 513 19.23 7.52 31.91
CA THR A 513 20.42 8.06 32.58
C THR A 513 21.68 8.15 31.71
N GLU A 514 21.71 7.47 30.57
CA GLU A 514 22.90 7.35 29.73
C GLU A 514 22.69 7.92 28.32
N THR A 515 23.76 7.95 27.52
CA THR A 515 23.72 8.14 26.07
C THR A 515 24.30 6.88 25.44
N PHE A 516 23.56 6.29 24.50
CA PHE A 516 23.89 5.03 23.83
C PHE A 516 24.86 5.21 22.65
N ALA A 517 25.02 6.45 22.17
CA ALA A 517 25.84 6.84 21.01
C ALA A 517 27.25 7.37 21.35
#